data_AF-A0A834DW27-F1
#
_entry.id   AF-A0A834DW27-F1
#
_cell.length_a   1.000
_cell.length_b   1.000
_cell.length_c   1.000
_cell.angle_alpha   90.00
_cell.angle_beta   90.00
_cell.angle_gamma   90.00
#
_symmetry.space_group_name_H-M   'P 1'
#
loop_
_entity.id
_entity.type
_entity.pdbx_description
1 polymer ?
#
loop_
_entity_poly.entity_id
_entity_poly.type
_entity_poly.pdbx_seq_one_letter_code
_entity_poly.pdbx_strand_id
1 'polypeptide(L)'
;MEINTRTRNQLTSDGGVFDKIASTGGGGHVQLLQRAMAQLTYRSLCPPDDLADRGLLGIPSALYAHDALRVWEITARYVEGIVHLFYHGDDVVRGDPELQAWCREITEVGLCQAQDRGFPVSLQSQNQLCHFLTMCVFTCTAQHRAIHQGQVPLGHHKEKYFSEPKAEAVLKQFQTDLENLEREITARNEQLDLTYEYLKPSHIENSVTI
;
A
#
# COMPACT_ATOMS: atom_id res chain seq x y z
N MET A 1 -14.17 -1.06 3.62
CA MET A 1 -14.86 -0.56 4.83
C MET A 1 -15.60 -1.65 5.59
N GLU A 2 -16.35 -2.53 4.92
CA GLU A 2 -17.16 -3.58 5.58
C GLU A 2 -16.34 -4.48 6.52
N ILE A 3 -15.18 -4.97 6.07
CA ILE A 3 -14.34 -5.86 6.89
C ILE A 3 -13.89 -5.20 8.19
N ASN A 4 -13.44 -3.93 8.13
CA ASN A 4 -13.04 -3.17 9.32
C ASN A 4 -14.21 -2.99 10.31
N THR A 5 -15.44 -2.85 9.82
CA THR A 5 -16.63 -2.77 10.68
C THR A 5 -16.93 -4.12 11.34
N ARG A 6 -16.84 -5.22 10.60
CA ARG A 6 -16.98 -6.58 11.17
C ARG A 6 -15.90 -6.84 12.24
N THR A 7 -14.65 -6.46 11.97
CA THR A 7 -13.52 -6.56 12.92
C THR A 7 -13.78 -5.78 14.21
N ARG A 8 -14.28 -4.55 14.13
CA ARG A 8 -14.62 -3.76 15.33
C ARG A 8 -15.78 -4.33 16.12
N ASN A 9 -16.71 -5.04 15.48
CA ASN A 9 -17.92 -5.55 16.13
C ASN A 9 -17.73 -6.98 16.68
N GLN A 10 -16.81 -7.77 16.11
CA GLN A 10 -16.71 -9.20 16.41
C GLN A 10 -15.33 -9.62 16.92
N LEU A 11 -14.25 -9.02 16.38
CA LEU A 11 -12.88 -9.44 16.68
C LEU A 11 -12.29 -8.65 17.85
N THR A 12 -12.39 -7.33 17.79
CA THR A 12 -11.74 -6.37 18.70
C THR A 12 -12.72 -5.61 19.60
N SER A 13 -14.01 -5.98 19.57
CA SER A 13 -15.01 -5.47 20.50
C SER A 13 -14.80 -6.01 21.91
N ASP A 14 -15.38 -5.32 22.89
CA ASP A 14 -15.52 -5.82 24.25
C ASP A 14 -16.26 -7.17 24.24
N GLY A 15 -15.66 -8.20 24.84
CA GLY A 15 -16.17 -9.58 24.79
C GLY A 15 -16.06 -10.27 23.42
N GLY A 16 -15.35 -9.64 22.47
CA GLY A 16 -14.98 -10.18 21.16
C GLY A 16 -13.92 -11.27 21.25
N VAL A 17 -13.39 -11.67 20.09
CA VAL A 17 -12.39 -12.76 20.03
C VAL A 17 -11.10 -12.39 20.78
N PHE A 18 -10.56 -11.18 20.62
CA PHE A 18 -9.33 -10.77 21.32
C PHE A 18 -9.45 -10.89 22.83
N ASP A 19 -10.58 -10.50 23.41
CA ASP A 19 -10.84 -10.59 24.84
C ASP A 19 -10.90 -12.04 25.36
N LYS A 20 -11.26 -12.99 24.48
CA LYS A 20 -11.42 -14.40 24.86
C LYS A 20 -10.13 -15.19 24.79
N ILE A 21 -9.25 -14.88 23.83
CA ILE A 21 -8.10 -15.74 23.50
C ILE A 21 -6.75 -15.02 23.45
N ALA A 22 -6.72 -13.69 23.30
CA ALA A 22 -5.47 -12.94 23.20
C ALA A 22 -5.05 -12.41 24.58
N SER A 23 -3.75 -12.48 24.89
CA SER A 23 -3.20 -11.92 26.12
C SER A 23 -3.31 -10.40 26.21
N THR A 24 -3.53 -9.72 25.09
CA THR A 24 -3.80 -8.28 25.01
C THR A 24 -5.30 -7.95 25.04
N GLY A 25 -6.17 -8.95 25.19
CA GLY A 25 -7.60 -8.78 25.44
C GLY A 25 -7.90 -7.96 26.70
N GLY A 26 -9.11 -7.40 26.79
CA GLY A 26 -9.54 -6.57 27.91
C GLY A 26 -8.99 -5.14 27.88
N GLY A 27 -8.62 -4.64 26.69
CA GLY A 27 -8.19 -3.25 26.45
C GLY A 27 -6.70 -3.03 26.23
N GLY A 28 -5.82 -4.02 26.49
CA GLY A 28 -4.39 -3.91 26.22
C GLY A 28 -4.07 -3.69 24.73
N HIS A 29 -4.82 -4.34 23.84
CA HIS A 29 -4.72 -4.17 22.39
C HIS A 29 -5.07 -2.74 21.95
N VAL A 30 -6.04 -2.08 22.60
CA VAL A 30 -6.38 -0.68 22.32
C VAL A 30 -5.22 0.25 22.69
N GLN A 31 -4.62 0.04 23.87
CA GLN A 31 -3.46 0.84 24.30
C GLN A 31 -2.26 0.65 23.37
N LEU A 32 -2.02 -0.58 22.90
CA LEU A 32 -0.97 -0.87 21.94
C LEU A 32 -1.21 -0.16 20.60
N LEU A 33 -2.44 -0.24 20.07
CA LEU A 33 -2.82 0.44 18.82
C LEU A 33 -2.70 1.96 18.94
N GLN A 34 -3.12 2.56 20.07
CA GLN A 34 -2.95 3.99 20.32
C GLN A 34 -1.48 4.42 20.27
N ARG A 35 -0.58 3.66 20.92
CA ARG A 35 0.87 3.93 20.89
C ARG A 35 1.46 3.73 19.49
N ALA A 36 1.07 2.67 18.80
CA ALA A 36 1.52 2.40 17.44
C ALA A 36 1.11 3.52 16.47
N MET A 37 -0.14 4.00 16.54
CA MET A 37 -0.62 5.11 15.71
C MET A 37 0.16 6.40 15.96
N ALA A 38 0.54 6.68 17.20
CA ALA A 38 1.38 7.83 17.54
C ALA A 38 2.81 7.75 16.96
N GLN A 39 3.28 6.55 16.59
CA GLN A 39 4.61 6.31 16.03
C GLN A 39 4.59 6.05 14.51
N LEU A 40 3.41 6.00 13.88
CA LEU A 40 3.30 5.77 12.44
C LEU A 40 3.90 6.93 11.66
N THR A 41 4.90 6.68 10.83
CA THR A 41 5.53 7.72 9.99
C THR A 41 5.21 7.50 8.53
N TYR A 42 5.28 8.58 7.73
CA TYR A 42 5.11 8.47 6.29
C TYR A 42 6.16 7.54 5.66
N ARG A 43 7.43 7.67 6.10
CA ARG A 43 8.55 6.84 5.64
C ARG A 43 8.34 5.35 5.93
N SER A 44 7.76 4.99 7.07
CA SER A 44 7.46 3.58 7.40
C SER A 44 6.41 2.93 6.48
N LEU A 45 5.66 3.72 5.71
CA LEU A 45 4.70 3.25 4.71
C LEU A 45 5.28 3.19 3.29
N CYS A 46 6.51 3.66 3.10
CA CYS A 46 7.22 3.68 1.83
C CYS A 46 8.40 2.68 1.91
N PRO A 47 8.31 1.48 1.31
CA PRO A 47 9.35 0.46 1.39
C PRO A 47 10.78 0.94 1.07
N PRO A 48 11.04 1.79 0.06
CA PRO A 48 12.39 2.31 -0.17
C PRO A 48 12.96 3.05 1.04
N ASP A 49 12.12 3.82 1.73
CA ASP A 49 12.49 4.59 2.91
C ASP A 49 12.57 3.72 4.16
N ASP A 50 11.54 2.91 4.43
CA ASP A 50 11.50 1.99 5.57
C ASP A 50 12.68 1.02 5.57
N LEU A 51 12.96 0.40 4.42
CA LEU A 51 14.05 -0.57 4.31
C LEU A 51 15.42 0.11 4.43
N ALA A 52 15.57 1.35 3.96
CA ALA A 52 16.78 2.14 4.17
C ALA A 52 16.98 2.46 5.65
N ASP A 53 15.94 2.98 6.31
CA ASP A 53 15.97 3.39 7.72
C ASP A 53 16.25 2.18 8.65
N ARG A 54 15.79 0.98 8.27
CA ARG A 54 16.04 -0.28 8.99
C ARG A 54 17.34 -1.00 8.58
N GLY A 55 18.09 -0.48 7.61
CA GLY A 55 19.34 -1.07 7.14
C GLY A 55 19.17 -2.43 6.44
N LEU A 56 18.03 -2.66 5.79
CA LEU A 56 17.70 -3.91 5.11
C LEU A 56 18.01 -3.91 3.61
N LEU A 57 18.35 -2.76 3.04
CA LEU A 57 18.73 -2.65 1.63
C LEU A 57 19.98 -3.47 1.32
N GLY A 58 19.91 -4.27 0.25
CA GLY A 58 21.05 -5.05 -0.24
C GLY A 58 21.35 -6.33 0.54
N ILE A 59 20.62 -6.64 1.63
CA ILE A 59 20.79 -7.90 2.36
C ILE A 59 20.26 -9.06 1.49
N PRO A 60 21.10 -10.02 1.06
CA PRO A 60 20.67 -11.06 0.11
C PRO A 60 19.54 -11.96 0.64
N SER A 61 19.53 -12.25 1.93
CA SER A 61 18.51 -13.09 2.58
C SER A 61 17.20 -12.37 2.88
N ALA A 62 17.14 -11.04 2.75
CA ALA A 62 15.95 -10.24 3.04
C ALA A 62 14.97 -10.28 1.85
N LEU A 63 14.38 -11.45 1.55
CA LEU A 63 13.49 -11.67 0.41
C LEU A 63 12.29 -10.71 0.39
N TYR A 64 11.75 -10.36 1.57
CA TYR A 64 10.75 -9.30 1.70
C TYR A 64 11.23 -7.96 1.14
N ALA A 65 12.47 -7.55 1.46
CA ALA A 65 13.00 -6.27 1.02
C ALA A 65 13.12 -6.22 -0.52
N HIS A 66 13.65 -7.29 -1.13
CA HIS A 66 13.76 -7.39 -2.58
C HIS A 66 12.39 -7.30 -3.26
N ASP A 67 11.42 -8.11 -2.81
CA ASP A 67 10.11 -8.15 -3.46
C ASP A 67 9.30 -6.88 -3.20
N ALA A 68 9.37 -6.31 -1.99
CA ALA A 68 8.68 -5.07 -1.66
C ALA A 68 9.17 -3.90 -2.52
N LEU A 69 10.48 -3.79 -2.76
CA LEU A 69 11.05 -2.77 -3.66
C LEU A 69 10.56 -2.97 -5.10
N ARG A 70 10.56 -4.22 -5.61
CA ARG A 70 10.10 -4.50 -6.97
C ARG A 70 8.61 -4.18 -7.16
N VAL A 71 7.76 -4.57 -6.21
CA VAL A 71 6.32 -4.24 -6.25
C VAL A 71 6.10 -2.72 -6.13
N TRP A 72 6.86 -2.05 -5.25
CA TRP A 72 6.80 -0.59 -5.12
C TRP A 72 7.17 0.11 -6.43
N GLU A 73 8.28 -0.28 -7.06
CA GLU A 73 8.74 0.29 -8.34
C GLU A 73 7.71 0.11 -9.46
N ILE A 74 7.12 -1.08 -9.59
CA ILE A 74 6.09 -1.37 -10.60
C ILE A 74 4.84 -0.52 -10.34
N THR A 75 4.42 -0.41 -9.07
CA THR A 75 3.29 0.44 -8.66
C THR A 75 3.57 1.92 -8.90
N ALA A 76 4.79 2.39 -8.62
CA ALA A 76 5.21 3.75 -8.85
C ALA A 76 5.14 4.13 -10.34
N ARG A 77 5.65 3.27 -11.23
CA ARG A 77 5.56 3.49 -12.68
C ARG A 77 4.13 3.51 -13.19
N TYR A 78 3.27 2.65 -12.67
CA TYR A 78 1.84 2.66 -13.00
C TYR A 78 1.17 3.98 -12.58
N VAL A 79 1.39 4.39 -11.33
CA VAL A 79 0.85 5.65 -10.80
C VAL A 79 1.36 6.84 -11.61
N GLU A 80 2.67 6.91 -11.87
CA GLU A 80 3.28 7.96 -12.70
C GLU A 80 2.66 8.01 -14.10
N GLY A 81 2.50 6.84 -14.73
CA GLY A 81 1.88 6.71 -16.03
C GLY A 81 0.46 7.26 -16.07
N ILE A 82 -0.34 7.05 -15.02
CA ILE A 82 -1.69 7.62 -14.90
C ILE A 82 -1.64 9.11 -14.59
N VAL A 83 -0.84 9.54 -13.61
CA VAL A 83 -0.74 10.94 -13.18
C VAL A 83 -0.35 11.85 -14.34
N HIS A 84 0.64 11.46 -15.14
CA HIS A 84 1.11 12.26 -16.28
C HIS A 84 0.10 12.38 -17.43
N LEU A 85 -0.97 11.58 -17.46
CA LEU A 85 -2.08 11.77 -18.40
C LEU A 85 -2.97 12.96 -18.05
N PHE A 86 -3.04 13.33 -16.76
CA PHE A 86 -3.99 14.33 -16.26
C PHE A 86 -3.30 15.57 -15.66
N TYR A 87 -2.10 15.40 -15.09
CA TYR A 87 -1.30 16.47 -14.52
C TYR A 87 -0.06 16.65 -15.38
N HIS A 88 -0.01 17.74 -16.17
CA HIS A 88 1.09 18.02 -17.10
C HIS A 88 2.15 18.98 -16.53
N GLY A 89 1.98 19.39 -15.27
CA GLY A 89 2.84 20.36 -14.61
C GLY A 89 2.55 20.45 -13.12
N ASP A 90 3.55 20.88 -12.37
CA ASP A 90 3.46 21.05 -10.91
C ASP A 90 2.48 22.18 -10.53
N ASP A 91 2.28 23.16 -11.42
CA ASP A 91 1.24 24.18 -11.28
C ASP A 91 -0.17 23.59 -11.31
N VAL A 92 -0.41 22.57 -12.14
CA VAL A 92 -1.72 21.89 -12.19
C VAL A 92 -1.99 21.14 -10.89
N VAL A 93 -0.99 20.43 -10.35
CA VAL A 93 -1.10 19.74 -9.05
C VAL A 93 -1.40 20.72 -7.91
N ARG A 94 -0.66 21.84 -7.86
CA ARG A 94 -0.85 22.89 -6.85
C ARG A 94 -2.21 23.58 -6.97
N GLY A 95 -2.69 23.73 -8.20
CA GLY A 95 -3.94 24.40 -8.52
C GLY A 95 -5.20 23.58 -8.26
N ASP A 96 -5.10 22.27 -8.01
CA ASP A 96 -6.24 21.38 -7.80
C ASP A 96 -6.75 21.45 -6.34
N PRO A 97 -7.88 22.14 -6.07
CA PRO A 97 -8.36 22.32 -4.70
C PRO A 97 -8.89 21.02 -4.08
N GLU A 98 -9.42 20.10 -4.88
CA GLU A 98 -9.97 18.83 -4.42
C GLU A 98 -8.85 17.90 -3.97
N LEU A 99 -7.78 17.80 -4.77
CA LEU A 99 -6.58 17.05 -4.42
C LEU A 99 -5.92 17.56 -3.14
N GLN A 100 -5.81 18.89 -3.00
CA GLN A 100 -5.24 19.48 -1.78
C GLN A 100 -6.13 19.23 -0.55
N ALA A 101 -7.46 19.29 -0.72
CA ALA A 101 -8.40 18.98 0.36
C ALA A 101 -8.33 17.52 0.79
N TRP A 102 -8.25 16.60 -0.18
CA TRP A 102 -8.11 15.16 0.06
C TRP A 102 -6.81 14.83 0.83
N CYS A 103 -5.68 15.43 0.44
CA CYS A 103 -4.41 15.28 1.14
C CYS A 103 -4.50 15.75 2.60
N ARG A 104 -5.12 16.92 2.84
CA ARG A 104 -5.36 17.42 4.20
C ARG A 104 -6.28 16.51 4.99
N GLU A 105 -7.37 16.03 4.41
CA GLU A 105 -8.32 15.17 5.11
C GLU A 105 -7.66 13.89 5.61
N ILE A 106 -6.78 13.28 4.81
CA ILE A 106 -6.00 12.12 5.25
C ILE A 106 -5.07 12.49 6.41
N THR A 107 -4.25 13.53 6.26
CA THR A 107 -3.16 13.84 7.20
C THR A 107 -3.66 14.50 8.49
N GLU A 108 -4.52 15.51 8.36
CA GLU A 108 -4.98 16.35 9.47
C GLU A 108 -6.13 15.72 10.25
N VAL A 109 -7.06 15.07 9.54
CA VAL A 109 -8.27 14.48 10.14
C VAL A 109 -8.10 12.97 10.36
N GLY A 110 -7.89 12.21 9.28
CA GLY A 110 -7.85 10.74 9.34
C GLY A 110 -6.70 10.20 10.19
N LEU A 111 -5.52 10.83 10.09
CA LEU A 111 -4.32 10.44 10.83
C LEU A 111 -4.02 11.33 12.04
N CYS A 112 -4.97 12.18 12.45
CA CYS A 112 -4.86 13.07 13.60
C CYS A 112 -3.59 13.94 13.58
N GLN A 113 -3.53 14.91 12.67
CA GLN A 113 -2.44 15.90 12.56
C GLN A 113 -1.06 15.26 12.37
N ALA A 114 -0.91 14.39 11.37
CA ALA A 114 0.29 13.59 11.15
C ALA A 114 1.46 14.30 10.44
N GLN A 115 1.38 15.62 10.24
CA GLN A 115 2.40 16.38 9.53
C GLN A 115 3.78 16.33 10.20
N ASP A 116 3.83 16.27 11.53
CA ASP A 116 5.06 16.13 12.32
C ASP A 116 5.73 14.76 12.14
N ARG A 117 4.95 13.76 11.72
CA ARG A 117 5.40 12.39 11.37
C ARG A 117 5.70 12.22 9.87
N GLY A 118 5.78 13.33 9.15
CA GLY A 118 6.24 13.40 7.76
C GLY A 118 5.15 13.24 6.70
N PHE A 119 3.87 13.14 7.08
CA PHE A 119 2.78 13.09 6.10
C PHE A 119 2.54 14.47 5.48
N PRO A 120 2.34 14.56 4.15
CA PRO A 120 2.10 15.84 3.51
C PRO A 120 0.71 16.39 3.84
N VAL A 121 0.61 17.71 4.02
CA VAL A 121 -0.67 18.46 4.09
C VAL A 121 -1.00 19.16 2.78
N SER A 122 -0.09 19.08 1.81
CA SER A 122 -0.28 19.59 0.46
C SER A 122 0.67 18.87 -0.50
N LEU A 123 0.25 18.76 -1.76
CA LEU A 123 1.02 18.15 -2.84
C LEU A 123 1.41 19.26 -3.82
N GLN A 124 2.71 19.48 -3.98
CA GLN A 124 3.28 20.64 -4.67
C GLN A 124 3.88 20.30 -6.03
N SER A 125 4.06 19.02 -6.34
CA SER A 125 4.63 18.55 -7.61
C SER A 125 4.04 17.21 -8.04
N GLN A 126 4.21 16.90 -9.33
CA GLN A 126 3.84 15.59 -9.88
C GLN A 126 4.59 14.47 -9.15
N ASN A 127 5.88 14.64 -8.87
CA ASN A 127 6.66 13.64 -8.14
C ASN A 127 6.11 13.38 -6.74
N GLN A 128 5.70 14.43 -6.01
CA GLN A 128 5.13 14.28 -4.68
C GLN A 128 3.76 13.59 -4.74
N LEU A 129 2.92 13.95 -5.72
CA LEU A 129 1.63 13.31 -5.97
C LEU A 129 1.81 11.82 -6.28
N CYS A 130 2.72 11.48 -7.20
CA CYS A 130 3.03 10.10 -7.55
C CYS A 130 3.46 9.32 -6.31
N HIS A 131 4.41 9.84 -5.53
CA HIS A 131 4.91 9.17 -4.34
C HIS A 131 3.81 8.94 -3.28
N PHE A 132 2.94 9.93 -3.05
CA PHE A 132 1.80 9.81 -2.14
C PHE A 132 0.78 8.78 -2.61
N LEU A 133 0.43 8.78 -3.90
CA LEU A 133 -0.49 7.80 -4.47
C LEU A 133 0.09 6.38 -4.47
N THR A 134 1.39 6.22 -4.75
CA THR A 134 2.07 4.93 -4.63
C THR A 134 2.01 4.41 -3.21
N MET A 135 2.26 5.25 -2.20
CA MET A 135 2.12 4.89 -0.79
C MET A 135 0.70 4.38 -0.48
N CYS A 136 -0.34 5.09 -0.93
CA CYS A 136 -1.72 4.69 -0.71
C CYS A 136 -2.05 3.35 -1.37
N VAL A 137 -1.68 3.16 -2.64
CA VAL A 137 -1.93 1.91 -3.37
C VAL A 137 -1.18 0.74 -2.73
N PHE A 138 0.10 0.92 -2.39
CA PHE A 138 0.91 -0.12 -1.77
C PHE A 138 0.38 -0.51 -0.38
N THR A 139 -0.02 0.46 0.43
CA THR A 139 -0.58 0.22 1.77
C THR A 139 -1.88 -0.59 1.71
N CYS A 140 -2.72 -0.33 0.70
CA CYS A 140 -3.99 -1.03 0.52
C CYS A 140 -3.87 -2.42 -0.13
N THR A 141 -2.68 -2.81 -0.57
CA THR A 141 -2.45 -4.02 -1.36
C THR A 141 -1.32 -4.85 -0.74
N ALA A 142 -0.09 -4.62 -1.18
CA ALA A 142 1.11 -5.37 -0.78
C ALA A 142 1.43 -5.30 0.72
N GLN A 143 1.02 -4.24 1.42
CA GLN A 143 1.21 -4.15 2.87
C GLN A 143 0.19 -4.96 3.67
N HIS A 144 -1.05 -5.10 3.17
CA HIS A 144 -2.15 -5.74 3.91
C HIS A 144 -2.09 -7.28 3.90
N ARG A 145 -1.44 -7.88 2.89
CA ARG A 145 -1.13 -9.32 2.76
C ARG A 145 -2.17 -10.25 3.39
N ALA A 146 -3.23 -10.51 2.64
CA ALA A 146 -4.13 -11.61 2.93
C ALA A 146 -4.09 -12.62 1.79
N ILE A 147 -3.98 -13.91 2.14
CA ILE A 147 -3.93 -15.03 1.19
C ILE A 147 -5.27 -15.75 1.30
N HIS A 148 -6.28 -15.33 0.53
CA HIS A 148 -7.55 -16.04 0.47
C HIS A 148 -7.96 -16.40 -0.97
N GLN A 149 -8.51 -17.60 -1.10
CA GLN A 149 -9.08 -18.07 -2.36
C GLN A 149 -10.31 -17.23 -2.72
N GLY A 150 -10.34 -16.68 -3.94
CA GLY A 150 -11.50 -15.97 -4.50
C GLY A 150 -11.36 -14.44 -4.60
N GLN A 151 -10.23 -13.86 -4.20
CA GLN A 151 -10.00 -12.41 -4.30
C GLN A 151 -9.40 -11.99 -5.65
N VAL A 152 -9.51 -10.71 -5.96
CA VAL A 152 -9.02 -10.11 -7.21
C VAL A 152 -7.54 -9.76 -7.06
N PRO A 153 -6.64 -10.33 -7.89
CA PRO A 153 -5.22 -9.99 -7.85
C PRO A 153 -4.96 -8.51 -8.18
N LEU A 154 -3.85 -7.98 -7.67
CA LEU A 154 -3.39 -6.62 -7.95
C LEU A 154 -3.39 -6.33 -9.46
N GLY A 155 -3.98 -5.21 -9.86
CA GLY A 155 -4.07 -4.80 -11.26
C GLY A 155 -5.13 -5.52 -12.09
N HIS A 156 -5.91 -6.44 -11.52
CA HIS A 156 -6.91 -7.25 -12.25
C HIS A 156 -8.36 -6.88 -11.90
N HIS A 157 -8.61 -5.64 -11.47
CA HIS A 157 -9.95 -5.10 -11.24
C HIS A 157 -10.79 -5.15 -12.54
N LYS A 158 -12.10 -5.42 -12.40
CA LYS A 158 -13.00 -5.61 -13.55
C LYS A 158 -13.64 -4.30 -13.99
N GLU A 159 -13.77 -3.36 -13.06
CA GLU A 159 -14.37 -2.06 -13.24
C GLU A 159 -13.53 -1.20 -14.18
N LYS A 160 -14.18 -0.50 -15.11
CA LYS A 160 -13.50 0.41 -16.03
C LYS A 160 -13.84 1.84 -15.67
N TYR A 161 -12.97 2.47 -14.88
CA TYR A 161 -13.12 3.87 -14.49
C TYR A 161 -12.55 4.84 -15.53
N PHE A 162 -11.47 4.43 -16.22
CA PHE A 162 -10.91 5.17 -17.34
C PHE A 162 -11.47 4.69 -18.68
N SER A 163 -11.65 5.62 -19.60
CA SER A 163 -12.14 5.36 -20.97
C SER A 163 -11.08 5.65 -22.03
N GLU A 164 -10.01 6.34 -21.63
CA GLU A 164 -8.92 6.80 -22.47
C GLU A 164 -8.03 5.61 -22.87
N PRO A 165 -7.75 5.42 -24.18
CA PRO A 165 -6.87 4.33 -24.63
C PRO A 165 -5.47 4.37 -24.01
N LYS A 166 -4.98 5.58 -23.67
CA LYS A 166 -3.68 5.75 -23.01
C LYS A 166 -3.69 5.19 -21.58
N ALA A 167 -4.77 5.40 -20.82
CA ALA A 167 -4.89 4.84 -19.48
C ALA A 167 -5.00 3.31 -19.52
N GLU A 168 -5.71 2.76 -20.51
CA GLU A 168 -5.76 1.30 -20.73
C GLU A 168 -4.37 0.74 -21.07
N ALA A 169 -3.57 1.44 -21.88
CA ALA A 169 -2.20 1.03 -22.18
C ALA A 169 -1.30 1.03 -20.93
N VAL A 170 -1.44 2.04 -20.05
CA VAL A 170 -0.72 2.09 -18.78
C VAL A 170 -1.10 0.91 -17.87
N LEU A 171 -2.39 0.59 -17.77
CA LEU A 171 -2.86 -0.58 -17.00
C LEU A 171 -2.33 -1.90 -17.58
N LYS A 172 -2.34 -2.07 -18.91
CA LYS A 172 -1.78 -3.27 -19.55
C LYS A 172 -0.29 -3.43 -19.26
N GLN A 173 0.48 -2.33 -19.32
CA GLN A 173 1.89 -2.37 -18.98
C GLN A 173 2.10 -2.74 -17.51
N PHE A 174 1.28 -2.21 -16.59
CA PHE A 174 1.32 -2.59 -15.18
C PHE A 174 1.08 -4.09 -14.98
N GLN A 175 0.07 -4.66 -15.65
CA GLN A 175 -0.20 -6.10 -15.61
C GLN A 175 0.97 -6.93 -16.15
N THR A 176 1.54 -6.53 -17.29
CA THR A 176 2.74 -7.18 -17.85
C THR A 176 3.94 -7.11 -16.92
N ASP A 177 4.19 -5.97 -16.28
CA ASP A 177 5.28 -5.82 -15.32
C ASP A 177 5.09 -6.72 -14.09
N LEU A 178 3.86 -6.87 -13.60
CA LEU A 178 3.52 -7.79 -12.52
C LEU A 178 3.71 -9.26 -12.94
N GLU A 179 3.27 -9.66 -14.13
CA GLU A 179 3.50 -11.01 -14.67
C GLU A 179 4.99 -11.33 -14.84
N ASN A 180 5.81 -10.33 -15.18
CA ASN A 180 7.26 -10.48 -15.24
C ASN A 180 7.84 -10.73 -13.84
N LEU A 181 7.45 -9.93 -12.86
CA LEU A 181 7.87 -10.11 -11.46
C LEU A 181 7.44 -11.46 -10.89
N GLU A 182 6.22 -11.90 -11.19
CA GLU A 182 5.70 -13.23 -10.82
C GLU A 182 6.64 -14.35 -11.29
N ARG A 183 7.09 -14.27 -12.56
CA ARG A 183 8.01 -15.26 -13.14
C ARG A 183 9.38 -15.22 -12.49
N GLU A 184 9.90 -14.01 -12.23
CA GLU A 184 11.18 -13.84 -11.53
C GLU A 184 11.15 -14.42 -10.11
N ILE A 185 10.10 -14.11 -9.33
CA ILE A 185 9.91 -14.63 -7.97
C ILE A 185 9.78 -16.15 -8.00
N THR A 186 9.01 -16.69 -8.94
CA THR A 186 8.82 -18.15 -9.08
C THR A 186 10.15 -18.85 -9.39
N ALA A 187 10.90 -18.35 -10.38
CA ALA A 187 12.20 -18.92 -10.76
C ALA A 187 13.24 -18.82 -9.63
N ARG A 188 13.26 -17.72 -8.87
CA ARG A 188 14.11 -17.59 -7.69
C ARG A 188 13.71 -18.62 -6.62
N ASN A 189 12.42 -18.78 -6.36
CA ASN A 189 11.92 -19.64 -5.28
C ASN A 189 12.20 -21.13 -5.54
N GLU A 190 12.34 -21.57 -6.80
CA GLU A 190 12.78 -22.94 -7.14
C GLU A 190 14.18 -23.28 -6.59
N GLN A 191 15.00 -22.27 -6.29
CA GLN A 191 16.36 -22.44 -5.77
C GLN A 191 16.45 -22.30 -4.24
N LEU A 192 15.34 -22.04 -3.56
CA LEU A 192 15.30 -21.80 -2.12
C LEU A 192 14.80 -23.03 -1.36
N ASP A 193 15.43 -23.34 -0.23
CA ASP A 193 14.95 -24.38 0.71
C ASP A 193 13.58 -24.02 1.30
N LEU A 194 13.33 -22.72 1.51
CA LEU A 194 12.05 -22.17 1.95
C LEU A 194 11.62 -21.06 1.00
N THR A 195 10.51 -21.27 0.30
CA THR A 195 10.00 -20.30 -0.68
C THR A 195 9.43 -19.06 0.01
N TYR A 196 9.55 -17.92 -0.67
CA TYR A 196 8.93 -16.67 -0.26
C TYR A 196 7.90 -16.26 -1.33
N GLU A 197 6.65 -16.67 -1.12
CA GLU A 197 5.52 -16.47 -2.07
C GLU A 197 4.67 -15.22 -1.75
N TYR A 198 5.14 -14.47 -0.77
CA TYR A 198 4.35 -13.57 0.02
C TYR A 198 4.02 -12.24 -0.67
N LEU A 199 4.90 -11.81 -1.57
CA LEU A 199 4.73 -10.63 -2.42
C LEU A 199 4.70 -11.02 -3.91
N LYS A 200 4.35 -12.27 -4.19
CA LYS A 200 4.05 -12.71 -5.54
C LYS A 200 2.78 -12.00 -6.03
N PRO A 201 2.76 -11.35 -7.20
CA PRO A 201 1.63 -10.55 -7.66
C PRO A 201 0.27 -11.27 -7.65
N SER A 202 0.21 -12.55 -7.99
CA SER A 202 -1.01 -13.36 -7.92
C SER A 202 -1.53 -13.58 -6.50
N HIS A 203 -0.70 -13.39 -5.48
CA HIS A 203 -1.05 -13.49 -4.06
C HIS A 203 -1.27 -12.13 -3.40
N ILE A 204 -1.08 -11.02 -4.12
CA ILE A 204 -1.37 -9.68 -3.62
C ILE A 204 -2.78 -9.30 -4.06
N GLU A 205 -3.66 -9.04 -3.09
CA GLU A 205 -5.00 -8.53 -3.37
C GLU A 205 -4.97 -7.09 -3.88
N ASN A 206 -5.96 -6.76 -4.72
CA ASN A 206 -6.16 -5.39 -5.20
C ASN A 206 -6.72 -4.42 -4.13
N SER A 207 -7.12 -4.91 -2.95
CA SER A 207 -7.60 -4.09 -1.82
C SER A 207 -7.67 -4.88 -0.51
N VAL A 208 -7.89 -4.20 0.62
CA VAL A 208 -8.12 -4.80 1.94
C VAL A 208 -9.55 -5.34 2.08
N THR A 209 -9.73 -6.67 2.05
CA THR A 209 -11.09 -7.28 2.01
C THR A 209 -11.39 -8.37 3.03
N ILE A 210 -10.42 -8.82 3.83
CA ILE A 210 -10.56 -9.94 4.77
C ILE A 210 -9.84 -9.70 6.09
#